data_AF-A0A831Y6D4-F1
#
_entry.id   AF-A0A831Y6D4-F1
#
_cell.length_a   1.000
_cell.length_b   1.000
_cell.length_c   1.000
_cell.angle_alpha   90.00
_cell.angle_beta   90.00
_cell.angle_gamma   90.00
#
_symmetry.space_group_name_H-M   'P 1'
#
loop_
_entity.id
_entity.type
_entity.pdbx_description
1 polymer ?
#
loop_
_entity_poly.entity_id
_entity_poly.type
_entity_poly.pdbx_seq_one_letter_code
_entity_poly.pdbx_strand_id
1 'polypeptide(L)'
;MKTRGFVAATLVAAALLGAAPAAAEHRRLEPPAADPGRPAAPDRHTFDVDVDIEVGGDGFRLGGRVFGPQGVWGAWLNGAKRRNGFALDGRVQAPGRATSFRLDADIVDWLWGRPVSRL
;
A
#
# COMPACT_ATOMS: atom_id res chain seq x y z
N MET A 1 -11.52 29.58 -12.59
CA MET A 1 -10.18 28.97 -12.37
C MET A 1 -10.00 28.74 -10.88
N LYS A 2 -9.31 27.67 -10.46
CA LYS A 2 -9.08 27.20 -9.06
C LYS A 2 -10.28 26.57 -8.33
N THR A 3 -10.64 25.34 -8.70
CA THR A 3 -11.44 24.47 -7.79
C THR A 3 -11.33 22.99 -8.14
N ARG A 4 -11.01 22.67 -9.40
CA ARG A 4 -10.91 21.28 -9.89
C ARG A 4 -9.69 20.49 -9.37
N GLY A 5 -8.61 21.18 -9.01
CA GLY A 5 -7.45 20.55 -8.37
C GLY A 5 -7.69 20.17 -6.91
N PHE A 6 -8.68 20.78 -6.26
CA PHE A 6 -8.96 20.57 -4.84
C PHE A 6 -9.70 19.24 -4.62
N VAL A 7 -10.66 18.90 -5.48
CA VAL A 7 -11.48 17.68 -5.35
C VAL A 7 -10.65 16.41 -5.55
N ALA A 8 -9.70 16.43 -6.50
CA ALA A 8 -8.80 15.29 -6.73
C ALA A 8 -7.82 15.08 -5.56
N ALA A 9 -7.32 16.17 -4.96
CA ALA A 9 -6.47 16.11 -3.78
C ALA A 9 -7.23 15.55 -2.56
N THR A 10 -8.51 15.90 -2.39
CA THR A 10 -9.33 15.42 -1.27
C THR A 10 -9.61 13.92 -1.35
N LEU A 11 -9.83 13.37 -2.55
CA LEU A 11 -10.10 11.92 -2.72
C LEU A 11 -8.86 11.06 -2.48
N VAL A 12 -7.67 11.53 -2.88
CA VAL A 12 -6.40 10.84 -2.60
C VAL A 12 -6.06 10.92 -1.11
N ALA A 13 -6.32 12.06 -0.45
CA ALA A 13 -6.16 12.20 0.99
C ALA A 13 -7.13 11.29 1.77
N ALA A 14 -8.40 11.18 1.34
CA ALA A 14 -9.38 10.30 1.98
C ALA A 14 -9.04 8.80 1.80
N ALA A 15 -8.49 8.41 0.66
CA ALA A 15 -8.00 7.05 0.44
C ALA A 15 -6.74 6.72 1.26
N LEU A 16 -5.86 7.70 1.49
CA LEU A 16 -4.69 7.57 2.36
C LEU A 16 -5.04 7.55 3.85
N LEU A 17 -6.15 8.18 4.27
CA LEU A 17 -6.63 8.17 5.65
C LEU A 17 -7.33 6.86 6.05
N GLY A 18 -7.83 6.08 5.09
CA GLY A 18 -8.49 4.79 5.35
C GLY A 18 -7.54 3.61 5.61
N ALA A 19 -6.24 3.80 5.32
CA ALA A 19 -5.20 2.80 5.50
C ALA A 19 -4.31 3.10 6.72
N ALA A 20 -4.83 3.76 7.75
CA ALA A 20 -4.15 3.86 9.02
C ALA A 20 -4.05 2.44 9.62
N PRO A 21 -2.85 1.84 9.77
CA PRO A 21 -2.72 0.78 10.74
C PRO A 21 -3.11 1.41 12.07
N ALA A 22 -4.11 0.84 12.72
CA ALA A 22 -4.47 1.18 14.08
C ALA A 22 -3.19 1.17 14.93
N ALA A 23 -2.86 2.35 15.47
CA ALA A 23 -1.96 2.57 16.61
C ALA A 23 -0.72 1.66 16.68
N ALA A 24 0.35 2.04 15.98
CA ALA A 24 1.70 1.73 16.46
C ALA A 24 2.00 2.64 17.66
N GLU A 25 1.39 2.38 18.81
CA GLU A 25 1.87 2.89 20.10
C GLU A 25 3.19 2.17 20.44
N HIS A 26 4.29 2.60 19.82
CA HIS A 26 5.62 2.28 20.32
C HIS A 26 5.95 3.19 21.51
N ARG A 27 5.21 3.04 22.62
CA ARG A 27 5.68 3.49 23.92
C ARG A 27 6.85 2.58 24.29
N ARG A 28 8.05 3.03 23.95
CA ARG A 28 9.31 2.46 24.40
C ARG A 28 9.33 2.53 25.92
N LEU A 29 8.92 1.45 26.58
CA LEU A 29 9.27 1.23 27.98
C LEU A 29 10.77 0.96 27.99
N GLU A 30 11.51 1.90 28.57
CA GLU A 30 12.92 1.76 28.88
C GLU A 30 13.13 0.42 29.59
N PRO A 31 14.09 -0.42 29.16
CA PRO A 31 14.36 -1.67 29.85
C PRO A 31 14.79 -1.35 31.29
N PRO A 32 14.25 -2.04 32.32
CA PRO A 32 14.83 -1.95 33.66
C PRO A 32 16.30 -2.36 33.59
N ALA A 33 17.15 -1.63 34.32
CA ALA A 33 18.60 -1.83 34.38
C ALA A 33 18.95 -3.32 34.47
N ALA A 34 19.92 -3.74 33.65
CA ALA A 34 20.31 -5.13 33.50
C ALA A 34 20.71 -5.75 34.85
N ASP A 35 20.01 -6.82 35.24
CA ASP A 35 20.39 -7.71 36.32
C ASP A 35 21.45 -8.70 35.78
N PRO A 36 22.71 -8.65 36.24
CA PRO A 36 23.81 -9.47 35.72
C PRO A 36 23.66 -10.98 35.98
N GLY A 37 22.60 -11.42 36.69
CA GLY A 37 22.33 -12.83 36.97
C GLY A 37 21.27 -13.50 36.08
N ARG A 38 20.59 -12.77 35.18
CA ARG A 38 19.48 -13.34 34.40
C ARG A 38 19.99 -13.91 33.06
N PRO A 39 19.81 -15.22 32.76
CA PRO A 39 20.11 -15.74 31.42
C PRO A 39 19.32 -14.94 30.38
N ALA A 40 20.01 -14.47 29.33
CA ALA A 40 19.40 -13.75 28.23
C ALA A 40 18.24 -14.60 27.67
N ALA A 41 17.02 -14.09 27.80
CA ALA A 41 15.84 -14.76 27.27
C ALA A 41 16.02 -14.95 25.75
N PRO A 42 15.83 -16.16 25.20
CA PRO A 42 16.06 -16.43 23.80
C PRO A 42 15.08 -15.64 22.91
N ASP A 43 15.67 -14.97 21.92
CA ASP A 43 15.16 -14.34 20.71
C ASP A 43 13.73 -13.80 20.71
N ARG A 44 13.66 -12.47 20.82
CA ARG A 44 12.54 -11.69 20.29
C ARG A 44 12.36 -12.08 18.83
N HIS A 45 11.21 -12.67 18.48
CA HIS A 45 10.82 -12.92 17.10
C HIS A 45 11.05 -11.66 16.26
N THR A 46 12.14 -11.67 15.49
CA THR A 46 12.58 -10.51 14.75
C THR A 46 11.81 -10.50 13.44
N PHE A 47 10.95 -9.50 13.29
CA PHE A 47 10.28 -9.21 12.03
C PHE A 47 11.11 -8.19 11.28
N ASP A 48 11.33 -8.41 9.99
CA ASP A 48 11.95 -7.45 9.10
C ASP A 48 10.93 -6.93 8.10
N VAL A 49 11.05 -5.67 7.70
CA VAL A 49 10.07 -4.97 6.84
C VAL A 49 10.79 -4.21 5.75
N ASP A 50 10.50 -4.56 4.51
CA ASP A 50 10.91 -3.82 3.32
C ASP A 50 9.74 -3.00 2.78
N VAL A 51 9.96 -1.73 2.45
CA VAL A 51 8.99 -0.86 1.78
C VAL A 51 9.65 -0.23 0.56
N ASP A 52 8.93 -0.25 -0.57
CA ASP A 52 9.37 0.31 -1.85
C ASP A 52 8.30 1.27 -2.39
N ILE A 53 8.69 2.50 -2.74
CA ILE A 53 7.78 3.53 -3.25
C ILE A 53 8.44 4.24 -4.43
N GLU A 54 7.80 4.20 -5.58
CA GLU A 54 8.19 4.93 -6.77
C GLU A 54 7.01 5.79 -7.25
N VAL A 55 7.27 7.06 -7.56
CA VAL A 55 6.26 7.98 -8.08
C VAL A 55 6.84 8.69 -9.30
N GLY A 56 6.16 8.56 -10.44
CA GLY A 56 6.50 9.18 -11.71
C GLY A 56 5.36 10.02 -12.27
N GLY A 57 5.61 10.75 -13.36
CA GLY A 57 4.61 11.60 -14.00
C GLY A 57 3.39 10.84 -14.56
N ASP A 58 3.60 9.58 -14.94
CA ASP A 58 2.60 8.73 -15.57
C ASP A 58 2.07 7.62 -14.65
N GLY A 59 2.52 7.55 -13.41
CA GLY A 59 2.13 6.46 -12.52
C GLY A 59 2.86 6.40 -11.19
N PHE A 60 2.57 5.35 -10.44
CA PHE A 60 3.22 5.04 -9.17
C PHE A 60 3.36 3.54 -8.98
N ARG A 61 4.27 3.16 -8.11
CA ARG A 61 4.43 1.82 -7.57
C ARG A 61 4.60 1.89 -6.06
N LEU A 62 3.87 1.03 -5.37
CA LEU A 62 3.97 0.84 -3.93
C LEU A 62 4.17 -0.66 -3.67
N GLY A 63 5.19 -1.01 -2.91
CA GLY A 63 5.51 -2.37 -2.53
C GLY A 63 5.86 -2.47 -1.06
N GLY A 64 5.58 -3.62 -0.46
CA GLY A 64 5.99 -3.93 0.89
C GLY A 64 6.15 -5.43 1.09
N ARG A 65 7.12 -5.83 1.93
CA ARG A 65 7.31 -7.21 2.37
C ARG A 65 7.58 -7.25 3.87
N VAL A 66 7.04 -8.27 4.52
CA VAL A 66 7.28 -8.57 5.93
C VAL A 66 7.86 -9.97 6.00
N PHE A 67 9.03 -10.08 6.64
CA PHE A 67 9.72 -11.34 6.88
C PHE A 67 9.53 -11.73 8.33
N GLY A 68 9.01 -12.94 8.55
CA GLY A 68 8.84 -13.48 9.89
C GLY A 68 9.07 -14.99 9.93
N PRO A 69 9.00 -15.60 11.12
CA PRO A 69 9.22 -17.03 11.31
C PRO A 69 8.28 -17.92 10.49
N GLN A 70 7.07 -17.42 10.18
CA GLN A 70 6.04 -18.13 9.43
C GLN A 70 6.18 -17.96 7.90
N GLY A 71 7.21 -17.25 7.43
CA GLY A 71 7.47 -16.98 6.01
C GLY A 71 7.28 -15.51 5.63
N VAL A 72 7.22 -15.26 4.33
CA VAL A 72 7.18 -13.90 3.77
C VAL A 72 5.76 -13.54 3.35
N TRP A 73 5.31 -12.40 3.85
CA TRP A 73 4.11 -11.73 3.37
C TRP A 73 4.52 -10.53 2.54
N GLY A 74 3.78 -10.23 1.49
CA GLY A 74 4.08 -9.06 0.67
C GLY A 74 2.91 -8.59 -0.13
N ALA A 75 2.93 -7.33 -0.50
CA ALA A 75 2.01 -6.77 -1.46
C ALA A 75 2.72 -5.76 -2.33
N TRP A 76 2.28 -5.62 -3.57
CA TRP A 76 2.61 -4.46 -4.37
C TRP A 76 1.41 -4.03 -5.20
N LEU A 77 1.38 -2.75 -5.54
CA LEU A 77 0.36 -2.08 -6.31
C LEU A 77 1.05 -1.08 -7.25
N ASN A 78 0.72 -1.17 -8.53
CA ASN A 78 1.10 -0.22 -9.56
C ASN A 78 -0.15 0.51 -10.03
N GLY A 79 -0.04 1.82 -10.18
CA GLY A 79 -1.03 2.62 -10.88
C GLY A 79 -0.39 3.30 -12.08
N ALA A 80 -1.05 3.21 -13.24
CA ALA A 80 -0.62 3.87 -14.46
C ALA A 80 -1.75 4.71 -15.04
N LYS A 81 -1.43 5.94 -15.40
CA LYS A 81 -2.34 6.82 -16.13
C LYS A 81 -2.48 6.32 -17.56
N ARG A 82 -3.70 6.28 -18.07
CA ARG A 82 -4.01 5.97 -19.47
C ARG A 82 -4.65 7.17 -20.14
N ARG A 83 -4.67 7.18 -21.47
CA ARG A 83 -5.29 8.26 -22.25
C ARG A 83 -6.76 8.48 -21.86
N ASN A 84 -7.52 7.40 -21.65
CA ASN A 84 -8.96 7.43 -21.39
C ASN A 84 -9.33 7.01 -19.96
N GLY A 85 -8.36 6.92 -19.04
CA GLY A 85 -8.61 6.40 -17.70
C GLY A 85 -7.34 6.02 -16.94
N PHE A 86 -7.38 4.91 -16.21
CA PHE A 86 -6.24 4.39 -15.45
C PHE A 86 -6.18 2.87 -15.47
N ALA A 87 -4.98 2.35 -15.22
CA ALA A 87 -4.76 0.93 -14.96
C ALA A 87 -4.20 0.78 -13.54
N LEU A 88 -4.69 -0.22 -12.82
CA LEU A 88 -4.17 -0.68 -11.54
C LEU A 88 -3.82 -2.16 -11.66
N ASP A 89 -2.60 -2.52 -11.35
CA ASP A 89 -2.20 -3.92 -11.20
C ASP A 89 -1.52 -4.12 -9.86
N GLY A 90 -1.73 -5.29 -9.29
CA GLY A 90 -1.19 -5.57 -7.97
C GLY A 90 -1.05 -7.05 -7.72
N ARG A 91 -0.31 -7.35 -6.66
CA ARG A 91 -0.13 -8.71 -6.17
C ARG A 91 -0.13 -8.69 -4.67
N VAL A 92 -0.79 -9.68 -4.08
CA VAL A 92 -0.68 -10.00 -2.67
C VAL A 92 -0.07 -11.38 -2.55
N GLN A 93 0.91 -11.52 -1.66
CA GLN A 93 1.65 -12.72 -1.37
C GLN A 93 1.52 -13.05 0.11
N ALA A 94 1.19 -14.31 0.37
CA ALA A 94 1.25 -14.97 1.66
C ALA A 94 2.17 -16.20 1.54
N PRO A 95 2.64 -16.78 2.65
CA PRO A 95 3.35 -18.05 2.63
C PRO A 95 2.54 -19.12 1.87
N GLY A 96 3.10 -19.62 0.76
CA GLY A 96 2.47 -20.65 -0.07
C GLY A 96 1.36 -20.18 -1.02
N ARG A 97 1.02 -18.88 -1.09
CA ARG A 97 0.01 -18.37 -2.03
C ARG A 97 0.35 -16.97 -2.52
N ALA A 98 0.22 -16.74 -3.82
CA ALA A 98 0.25 -15.39 -4.37
C ALA A 98 -0.93 -15.19 -5.33
N THR A 99 -1.62 -14.07 -5.18
CA THR A 99 -2.75 -13.68 -6.02
C THR A 99 -2.43 -12.35 -6.67
N SER A 100 -2.45 -12.33 -8.00
CA SER A 100 -2.33 -11.12 -8.78
C SER A 100 -3.71 -10.66 -9.21
N PHE A 101 -3.89 -9.35 -9.30
CA PHE A 101 -5.10 -8.74 -9.84
C PHE A 101 -4.72 -7.61 -10.78
N ARG A 102 -5.65 -7.31 -11.69
CA ARG A 102 -5.54 -6.21 -12.62
C ARG A 102 -6.92 -5.61 -12.82
N LEU A 103 -6.97 -4.28 -12.81
CA LEU A 103 -8.15 -3.48 -13.04
C LEU A 103 -7.77 -2.39 -14.02
N ASP A 104 -8.43 -2.37 -15.17
CA ASP A 104 -8.33 -1.29 -16.14
C ASP A 104 -9.68 -0.56 -16.13
N ALA A 105 -9.67 0.77 -16.02
CA ALA A 105 -10.88 1.58 -15.95
C ALA A 105 -10.82 2.72 -16.97
N ASP A 106 -11.75 2.69 -17.93
CA ASP A 106 -11.95 3.74 -18.93
C ASP A 106 -13.06 4.69 -18.47
N ILE A 107 -12.67 5.77 -17.79
CA ILE A 107 -13.61 6.65 -17.07
C ILE A 107 -13.91 7.94 -17.84
N VAL A 108 -13.07 8.30 -18.82
CA VAL A 108 -13.26 9.55 -19.57
C VAL A 108 -14.60 9.55 -20.31
N ASP A 109 -15.01 8.45 -20.94
CA ASP A 109 -16.28 8.42 -21.67
C ASP A 109 -17.51 8.47 -20.74
N TRP A 110 -17.43 7.85 -19.56
CA TRP A 110 -18.51 7.84 -18.56
C TRP A 110 -18.67 9.20 -17.86
N LEU A 111 -17.57 9.88 -17.52
CA LEU A 111 -17.59 11.15 -16.78
C LEU A 111 -18.09 12.33 -17.63
N TRP A 112 -17.94 12.24 -18.97
CA TRP A 112 -18.36 13.29 -19.92
C TRP A 112 -19.71 13.03 -20.59
N GLY A 113 -20.45 12.00 -20.17
CA GLY A 113 -21.86 11.81 -20.56
C GLY A 113 -22.10 11.52 -22.05
N ARG A 114 -21.16 10.88 -22.75
CA ARG A 114 -21.44 10.37 -24.10
C ARG A 114 -21.98 8.95 -23.98
N PRO A 115 -23.16 8.64 -24.55
CA PRO A 115 -23.70 7.30 -24.50
C PRO A 115 -22.71 6.32 -25.14
N VAL A 116 -22.43 5.23 -24.43
CA VAL A 116 -21.72 4.07 -24.97
C VAL A 116 -22.60 3.53 -26.09
N SER A 117 -22.34 3.95 -27.33
CA SER A 117 -22.93 3.34 -28.51
C SER A 117 -22.40 1.93 -28.59
N ARG A 118 -23.18 0.97 -28.05
CA ARG A 118 -22.99 -0.44 -28.33
C ARG A 118 -23.08 -0.64 -29.85
N LEU A 119 -22.03 -1.22 -30.42
CA LEU A 119 -22.10 -1.98 -31.67
C LEU A 119 -22.55 -3.41 -31.33
#